data_AF-A0A0D8Y772-F1
#
_entry.id   AF-A0A0D8Y772-F1
#
_cell.length_a   1.000
_cell.length_b   1.000
_cell.length_c   1.000
_cell.angle_alpha   90.00
_cell.angle_beta   90.00
_cell.angle_gamma   90.00
#
_symmetry.space_group_name_H-M   'P 1'
#
loop_
_entity.id
_entity.type
_entity.pdbx_description
1 polymer ?
#
loop_
_entity_poly.entity_id
_entity_poly.type
_entity_poly.pdbx_seq_one_letter_code
_entity_poly.pdbx_strand_id
1 'polypeptide(L)'
;MPRERRVVIVENLLTPTELRKKICEALLVVLGVPSVLFIPSHLCATFPFSTDYALVVDVGYTETLAIPVAEGVVMLSSWEISNIGAMKLENRVRELLEKYGLVEKCERLCGIGEEEWNIIKEEANIIEEICARFAFCCPRERGLAIQTFGDQHGFPPIKSVKVPLGTDFLIVPGFVREAACEVFFENSDDDSSLQQIIHSIVEKCPLDLRKLMFKSILLIGGSTLIPGFLSRLKEEIVELAKSSVSKTRQCESVRFYRFPNQANESYLAWIGGSMLGSLQEPVQVRSVSRETWMKEHILPDWTDYVAYGIPCGKSELDR
;
A
#
# COMPACT_ATOMS: atom_id res chain seq x y z
N MET A 1 -20.28 15.00 20.76
CA MET A 1 -19.30 14.27 21.63
C MET A 1 -19.04 12.87 21.07
N PRO A 2 -17.90 12.21 21.34
CA PRO A 2 -17.66 10.81 20.92
C PRO A 2 -18.80 9.85 21.33
N ARG A 3 -19.44 10.12 22.48
CA ARG A 3 -20.58 9.37 23.02
C ARG A 3 -21.85 9.37 22.16
N GLU A 4 -21.97 10.28 21.20
CA GLU A 4 -23.18 10.44 20.37
C GLU A 4 -22.97 9.90 18.94
N ARG A 5 -21.75 9.46 18.61
CA ARG A 5 -21.38 9.08 17.24
C ARG A 5 -20.77 7.69 17.20
N ARG A 6 -21.23 6.91 16.23
CA ARG A 6 -20.66 5.60 15.90
C ARG A 6 -19.28 5.80 15.29
N VAL A 7 -18.40 4.81 15.46
CA VAL A 7 -17.04 4.86 14.93
C VAL A 7 -16.85 3.73 13.92
N VAL A 8 -16.35 4.08 12.74
CA VAL A 8 -15.91 3.13 11.72
C VAL A 8 -14.38 3.15 11.69
N ILE A 9 -13.79 1.98 11.83
CA ILE A 9 -12.35 1.75 11.81
C ILE A 9 -12.03 1.04 10.50
N VAL A 10 -11.22 1.70 9.68
CA VAL A 10 -10.64 1.09 8.49
C VAL A 10 -9.32 0.46 8.93
N GLU A 11 -9.22 -0.86 8.83
CA GLU A 11 -8.04 -1.61 9.28
C GLU A 11 -7.46 -2.49 8.18
N ASN A 12 -6.20 -2.90 8.31
CA ASN A 12 -5.69 -3.99 7.49
C ASN A 12 -6.37 -5.30 7.93
N LEU A 13 -6.70 -6.17 6.98
CA LEU A 13 -7.33 -7.46 7.21
C LEU A 13 -6.52 -8.36 8.17
N LEU A 14 -5.20 -8.23 8.15
CA LEU A 14 -4.27 -9.02 8.95
C LEU A 14 -3.99 -8.40 10.33
N THR A 15 -4.76 -7.39 10.74
CA THR A 15 -4.61 -6.75 12.06
C THR A 15 -4.90 -7.75 13.18
N PRO A 16 -4.00 -7.91 14.18
CA PRO A 16 -4.22 -8.87 15.27
C PRO A 16 -5.50 -8.60 16.06
N THR A 17 -6.27 -9.65 16.34
CA THR A 17 -7.55 -9.56 17.08
C THR A 17 -7.38 -8.92 18.46
N GLU A 18 -6.25 -9.15 19.14
CA GLU A 18 -5.96 -8.54 20.44
C GLU A 18 -5.84 -7.01 20.37
N LEU A 19 -5.26 -6.47 19.28
CA LEU A 19 -5.23 -5.03 19.05
C LEU A 19 -6.65 -4.51 18.82
N ARG A 20 -7.47 -5.22 18.03
CA ARG A 20 -8.87 -4.85 17.78
C ARG A 20 -9.68 -4.82 19.09
N LYS A 21 -9.51 -5.80 19.97
CA LYS A 21 -10.14 -5.84 21.30
C LYS A 21 -9.73 -4.66 22.17
N LYS A 22 -8.45 -4.28 22.17
CA LYS A 22 -7.95 -3.12 22.92
C LYS A 22 -8.51 -1.81 22.39
N ILE A 23 -8.68 -1.67 21.07
CA ILE A 23 -9.35 -0.53 20.47
C ILE A 23 -10.83 -0.48 20.88
N CYS A 24 -11.54 -1.61 20.85
CA CYS A 24 -12.91 -1.71 21.36
C CYS A 24 -13.02 -1.29 22.82
N GLU A 25 -12.12 -1.76 23.68
CA GLU A 25 -12.07 -1.39 25.10
C GLU A 25 -11.92 0.14 25.26
N ALA A 26 -10.97 0.75 24.56
CA ALA A 26 -10.78 2.20 24.59
C ALA A 26 -11.99 2.98 24.07
N LEU A 27 -12.59 2.57 22.95
CA LEU A 27 -13.69 3.30 22.33
C LEU A 27 -15.02 3.10 23.07
N LEU A 28 -15.41 1.86 23.36
CA LEU A 28 -16.71 1.51 23.93
C LEU A 28 -16.75 1.71 25.45
N VAL A 29 -15.66 1.43 26.17
CA VAL A 29 -15.62 1.56 27.64
C VAL A 29 -15.19 2.96 28.06
N VAL A 30 -14.02 3.41 27.61
CA VAL A 30 -13.41 4.67 28.08
C VAL A 30 -14.10 5.88 27.44
N LEU A 31 -14.18 5.92 26.11
CA LEU A 31 -14.79 7.04 25.39
C LEU A 31 -16.32 6.96 25.35
N GLY A 32 -16.87 5.77 25.56
CA GLY A 32 -18.30 5.53 25.65
C GLY A 32 -19.04 5.70 24.32
N VAL A 33 -18.39 5.39 23.19
CA VAL A 33 -19.03 5.46 21.86
C VAL A 33 -20.17 4.43 21.76
N PRO A 34 -21.23 4.68 20.97
CA PRO A 34 -22.38 3.78 20.89
C PRO A 34 -22.07 2.43 20.23
N SER A 35 -21.30 2.45 19.14
CA SER A 35 -20.88 1.24 18.43
C SER A 35 -19.59 1.46 17.64
N VAL A 36 -18.89 0.35 17.39
CA VAL A 36 -17.64 0.30 16.61
C VAL A 36 -17.81 -0.72 15.48
N LEU A 37 -17.45 -0.33 14.26
CA LEU A 37 -17.40 -1.23 13.10
C LEU A 37 -15.97 -1.27 12.56
N PHE A 38 -15.44 -2.49 12.37
CA PHE A 38 -14.17 -2.68 11.66
C PHE A 38 -14.45 -3.09 10.21
N ILE A 39 -13.74 -2.46 9.27
CA ILE A 39 -13.85 -2.77 7.84
C ILE A 39 -12.45 -2.89 7.24
N PRO A 40 -12.17 -3.96 6.47
CA PRO A 40 -10.89 -4.09 5.78
C PRO A 40 -10.62 -2.94 4.79
N SER A 41 -9.42 -2.38 4.83
CA SER A 41 -8.94 -1.30 3.95
C SER A 41 -9.12 -1.64 2.47
N HIS A 42 -8.75 -2.86 2.09
CA HIS A 42 -8.84 -3.39 0.73
C HIS A 42 -10.28 -3.40 0.21
N LEU A 43 -11.23 -3.78 1.06
CA LEU A 43 -12.65 -3.77 0.71
C LEU A 43 -13.17 -2.34 0.62
N CYS A 44 -12.84 -1.47 1.57
CA CYS A 44 -13.19 -0.05 1.52
C CYS A 44 -12.72 0.61 0.22
N ALA A 45 -11.50 0.30 -0.23
CA ALA A 45 -10.91 0.91 -1.42
C ALA A 45 -11.72 0.70 -2.70
N THR A 46 -12.55 -0.35 -2.81
CA THR A 46 -13.34 -0.62 -4.02
C THR A 46 -14.61 0.22 -4.13
N PHE A 47 -15.16 0.70 -3.00
CA PHE A 47 -16.43 1.45 -2.96
C PHE A 47 -16.46 2.72 -3.81
N PRO A 48 -15.42 3.58 -3.80
CA PRO A 48 -15.42 4.80 -4.60
C PRO A 48 -15.53 4.54 -6.11
N PHE A 49 -15.15 3.34 -6.57
CA PHE A 49 -15.19 2.95 -7.98
C PHE A 49 -16.42 2.11 -8.36
N SER A 50 -17.24 1.69 -7.38
CA SER A 50 -18.42 0.83 -7.60
C SER A 50 -18.12 -0.40 -8.47
N THR A 51 -16.96 -1.03 -8.25
CA THR A 51 -16.53 -2.20 -9.01
C THR A 51 -16.80 -3.48 -8.24
N ASP A 52 -17.40 -4.48 -8.89
CA ASP A 52 -17.69 -5.78 -8.27
C ASP A 52 -16.43 -6.63 -8.13
N TYR A 53 -15.49 -6.51 -9.08
CA TYR A 53 -14.24 -7.24 -9.08
C TYR A 53 -13.07 -6.27 -9.06
N ALA A 54 -12.08 -6.48 -8.20
CA ALA A 54 -10.83 -5.73 -8.22
C ALA A 54 -9.70 -6.54 -7.58
N LEU A 55 -8.52 -6.54 -8.17
CA LEU A 55 -7.30 -6.90 -7.48
C LEU A 55 -6.78 -5.67 -6.75
N VAL A 56 -6.89 -5.67 -5.43
CA VAL A 56 -6.42 -4.55 -4.59
C VAL A 56 -4.99 -4.83 -4.17
N VAL A 57 -4.08 -3.92 -4.50
CA VAL A 57 -2.66 -3.98 -4.13
C VAL A 57 -2.36 -2.80 -3.22
N ASP A 58 -2.18 -3.07 -1.94
CA ASP A 58 -1.87 -2.11 -0.89
C ASP A 58 -0.36 -2.03 -0.70
N VAL A 59 0.26 -0.97 -1.22
CA VAL A 59 1.70 -0.72 -1.06
C VAL A 59 1.89 0.23 0.12
N GLY A 60 2.00 -0.36 1.31
CA GLY A 60 2.11 0.33 2.59
C GLY A 60 3.53 0.79 2.92
N TYR A 61 3.75 1.10 4.20
CA TYR A 61 5.06 1.49 4.72
C TYR A 61 5.97 0.27 4.93
N THR A 62 5.50 -0.76 5.61
CA THR A 62 6.30 -1.96 5.92
C THR A 62 6.25 -3.02 4.82
N GLU A 63 5.08 -3.21 4.21
CA GLU A 63 4.78 -4.35 3.36
C GLU A 63 3.85 -3.96 2.21
N THR A 64 3.78 -4.84 1.22
CA THR A 64 2.78 -4.81 0.17
C THR A 64 1.87 -6.02 0.31
N LEU A 65 0.56 -5.79 0.38
CA LEU A 65 -0.46 -6.84 0.41
C LEU A 65 -1.31 -6.78 -0.86
N ALA A 66 -1.39 -7.89 -1.58
CA ALA A 66 -2.26 -8.03 -2.74
C ALA A 66 -3.38 -9.02 -2.43
N ILE A 67 -4.63 -8.58 -2.60
CA ILE A 67 -5.81 -9.39 -2.33
C ILE A 67 -6.92 -9.12 -3.37
N PRO A 68 -7.52 -10.15 -3.98
CA PRO A 68 -8.64 -9.99 -4.87
C PRO A 68 -9.94 -9.79 -4.08
N VAL A 69 -10.76 -8.89 -4.60
CA VAL A 69 -12.15 -8.69 -4.20
C VAL A 69 -13.01 -9.13 -5.37
N ALA A 70 -13.98 -10.00 -5.11
CA ALA A 70 -14.93 -10.50 -6.09
C ALA A 70 -16.35 -10.41 -5.52
N GLU A 71 -17.24 -9.76 -6.26
CA GLU A 71 -18.65 -9.53 -5.90
C GLU A 71 -18.81 -8.92 -4.50
N GLY A 72 -17.94 -7.96 -4.15
CA GLY A 72 -17.96 -7.30 -2.84
C GLY A 72 -17.44 -8.15 -1.67
N VAL A 73 -16.85 -9.31 -1.95
CA VAL A 73 -16.24 -10.20 -0.95
C VAL A 73 -14.72 -10.28 -1.15
N VAL A 74 -13.98 -10.16 -0.06
CA VAL A 74 -12.52 -10.32 -0.06
C VAL A 74 -12.16 -11.80 -0.13
N MET A 75 -11.34 -12.19 -1.10
CA MET A 75 -10.95 -13.59 -1.32
C MET A 75 -9.81 -14.02 -0.38
N LEU A 76 -10.13 -14.35 0.87
CA LEU A 76 -9.13 -14.72 1.90
C LEU A 76 -8.28 -15.96 1.57
N SER A 77 -8.73 -16.82 0.66
CA SER A 77 -7.97 -18.00 0.21
C SER A 77 -6.85 -17.63 -0.77
N SER A 78 -6.91 -16.44 -1.36
CA SER A 78 -5.98 -15.96 -2.37
C SER A 78 -5.49 -14.60 -1.91
N TRP A 79 -4.36 -14.55 -1.22
CA TRP A 79 -3.64 -13.30 -0.96
C TRP A 79 -2.15 -13.57 -1.05
N GLU A 80 -1.39 -12.50 -1.26
CA GLU A 80 0.07 -12.51 -1.28
C GLU A 80 0.59 -11.30 -0.53
N ILE A 81 1.70 -11.49 0.16
CA ILE A 81 2.41 -10.44 0.88
C ILE A 81 3.88 -10.44 0.47
N SER A 82 4.47 -9.25 0.45
CA SER A 82 5.91 -9.09 0.28
C SER A 82 6.38 -7.96 1.18
N ASN A 83 7.62 -8.03 1.66
CA ASN A 83 8.19 -7.01 2.53
C ASN A 83 8.67 -5.78 1.75
N ILE A 84 8.03 -5.49 0.61
CA ILE A 84 8.30 -4.30 -0.20
C ILE A 84 7.33 -3.22 0.26
N GLY A 85 7.87 -2.10 0.72
CA GLY A 85 7.09 -0.94 1.17
C GLY A 85 7.95 0.32 1.17
N ALA A 86 7.39 1.44 1.63
CA ALA A 86 8.13 2.70 1.73
C ALA A 86 9.40 2.57 2.61
N MET A 87 9.38 1.75 3.65
CA MET A 87 10.54 1.53 4.52
C MET A 87 11.76 1.02 3.74
N LYS A 88 11.59 0.13 2.77
CA LYS A 88 12.70 -0.33 1.92
C LYS A 88 13.18 0.76 0.96
N LEU A 89 12.27 1.56 0.43
CA LEU A 89 12.61 2.73 -0.40
C LEU A 89 13.46 3.72 0.41
N GLU A 90 13.05 4.05 1.63
CA GLU A 90 13.78 4.95 2.52
C GLU A 90 15.17 4.40 2.89
N ASN A 91 15.26 3.10 3.16
CA ASN A 91 16.54 2.44 3.41
C ASN A 91 17.46 2.50 2.19
N ARG A 92 16.95 2.26 0.98
CA ARG A 92 17.74 2.39 -0.25
C ARG A 92 18.16 3.83 -0.52
N VAL A 93 17.31 4.82 -0.25
CA VAL A 93 17.69 6.24 -0.33
C VAL A 93 18.84 6.54 0.63
N ARG A 94 18.79 6.03 1.87
CA ARG A 94 19.87 6.16 2.86
C ARG A 94 21.19 5.57 2.34
N GLU A 95 21.18 4.33 1.87
CA GLU A 95 22.36 3.66 1.31
C GLU A 95 22.97 4.40 0.11
N LEU A 96 22.12 4.95 -0.77
CA LEU A 96 22.55 5.68 -1.95
C LEU A 96 23.05 7.09 -1.60
N LEU A 97 22.45 7.76 -0.61
CA LEU A 97 22.94 9.05 -0.10
C LEU A 97 24.30 8.92 0.58
N GLU A 98 24.56 7.83 1.31
CA GLU A 98 25.88 7.57 1.88
C GLU A 98 26.97 7.47 0.81
N LYS A 99 26.65 6.92 -0.36
CA LYS A 99 27.60 6.69 -1.45
C LYS A 99 27.77 7.90 -2.38
N TYR A 100 26.68 8.60 -2.69
CA TYR A 100 26.64 9.61 -3.75
C TYR A 100 26.20 11.00 -3.26
N GLY A 101 25.64 11.09 -2.06
CA GLY A 101 25.14 12.34 -1.50
C GLY A 101 26.28 13.32 -1.18
N LEU A 102 25.99 14.60 -1.37
CA LEU A 102 26.93 15.69 -1.09
C LEU A 102 26.24 16.75 -0.24
N VAL A 103 27.01 17.49 0.54
CA VAL A 103 26.54 18.63 1.33
C VAL A 103 27.27 19.88 0.86
N GLU A 104 26.53 20.96 0.68
CA GLU A 104 27.04 22.27 0.33
C GLU A 104 27.13 23.13 1.59
N LYS A 105 28.38 23.34 2.05
CA LYS A 105 28.72 24.19 3.20
C LYS A 105 29.44 25.43 2.74
N CYS A 106 28.87 26.62 2.95
CA CYS A 106 29.54 27.89 2.60
C CYS A 106 30.15 27.86 1.18
N GLU A 107 29.36 27.40 0.19
CA GLU A 107 29.76 27.24 -1.23
C GLU A 107 30.80 26.15 -1.54
N ARG A 108 31.14 25.27 -0.57
CA ARG A 108 32.00 24.10 -0.77
C ARG A 108 31.19 22.82 -0.76
N LEU A 109 31.53 21.90 -1.65
CA LEU A 109 30.95 20.55 -1.70
C LEU A 109 31.79 19.59 -0.86
N CYS A 110 31.17 18.94 0.12
CA CYS A 110 31.77 17.88 0.92
C CYS A 110 30.88 16.64 0.93
N GLY A 111 31.45 15.48 1.30
CA GLY A 111 30.64 14.30 1.62
C GLY A 111 29.79 14.53 2.88
N ILE A 112 28.78 13.69 3.08
CA ILE A 112 27.93 13.71 4.27
C ILE A 112 28.76 13.16 5.45
N GLY A 113 29.01 13.98 6.48
CA GLY A 113 29.68 13.57 7.71
C GLY A 113 28.70 13.03 8.76
N GLU A 114 29.21 12.72 9.95
CA GLU A 114 28.40 12.18 11.06
C GLU A 114 27.43 13.21 11.63
N GLU A 115 27.83 14.48 11.70
CA GLU A 115 26.99 15.58 12.20
C GLU A 115 25.75 15.76 11.32
N GLU A 116 25.93 15.75 10.00
CA GLU A 116 24.83 15.86 9.05
C GLU A 116 23.94 14.62 9.08
N TRP A 117 24.52 13.44 9.24
CA TRP A 117 23.74 12.21 9.41
C TRP A 117 22.89 12.22 10.69
N ASN A 118 23.37 12.84 11.76
CA ASN A 118 22.56 13.02 12.96
C ASN A 118 21.39 13.96 12.69
N ILE A 119 21.61 15.08 11.97
CA ILE A 119 20.52 15.98 11.56
C ILE A 119 19.52 15.24 10.67
N ILE A 120 19.97 14.48 9.67
CA ILE A 120 19.10 13.71 8.76
C ILE A 120 18.28 12.65 9.52
N LYS A 121 18.80 12.11 10.62
CA LYS A 121 18.10 11.13 11.47
C LYS A 121 17.15 11.79 12.48
N GLU A 122 17.56 12.91 13.06
CA GLU A 122 16.80 13.62 14.11
C GLU A 122 15.68 14.50 13.53
N GLU A 123 15.92 15.15 12.39
CA GLU A 123 14.89 15.86 11.63
C GLU A 123 14.03 14.82 10.91
N ALA A 124 12.97 14.40 11.60
CA ALA A 124 12.24 13.15 11.37
C ALA A 124 11.85 12.78 9.93
N ASN A 125 11.81 13.70 8.96
CA ASN A 125 11.21 13.42 7.66
C ASN A 125 12.04 13.87 6.44
N ILE A 126 13.36 14.12 6.52
CA ILE A 126 14.13 14.48 5.31
C ILE A 126 14.13 13.33 4.29
N ILE A 127 14.34 12.10 4.73
CA ILE A 127 14.34 10.93 3.84
C ILE A 127 12.94 10.69 3.26
N GLU A 128 11.90 10.79 4.08
CA GLU A 128 10.50 10.71 3.63
C GLU A 128 10.19 11.81 2.61
N GLU A 129 10.64 13.04 2.85
CA GLU A 129 10.48 14.16 1.94
C GLU A 129 11.18 13.92 0.61
N ILE A 130 12.38 13.35 0.62
CA ILE A 130 13.10 12.95 -0.59
C ILE A 130 12.31 11.90 -1.37
N CYS A 131 11.78 10.89 -0.68
CA CYS A 131 10.97 9.84 -1.29
C CYS A 131 9.67 10.41 -1.88
N ALA A 132 8.97 11.27 -1.15
CA ALA A 132 7.66 11.79 -1.56
C ALA A 132 7.74 12.87 -2.64
N ARG A 133 8.75 13.76 -2.59
CA ARG A 133 8.85 14.93 -3.48
C ARG A 133 9.80 14.74 -4.65
N PHE A 134 10.88 13.97 -4.46
CA PHE A 134 11.99 13.96 -5.42
C PHE A 134 12.19 12.62 -6.10
N ALA A 135 11.78 11.49 -5.51
CA ALA A 135 11.87 10.19 -6.15
C ALA A 135 10.91 10.07 -7.34
N PHE A 136 11.30 9.27 -8.34
CA PHE A 136 10.46 8.97 -9.50
C PHE A 136 10.84 7.59 -10.06
N CYS A 137 9.84 6.87 -10.56
CA CYS A 137 10.07 5.60 -11.23
C CYS A 137 10.43 5.84 -12.69
N CYS A 138 11.60 5.34 -13.10
CA CYS A 138 12.03 5.41 -14.49
C CYS A 138 11.34 4.32 -15.35
N PRO A 139 11.27 4.50 -16.69
CA PRO A 139 10.78 3.46 -17.60
C PRO A 139 11.59 2.17 -17.52
N ARG A 140 10.99 1.04 -17.91
CA ARG A 140 11.60 -0.29 -17.75
C ARG A 140 13.03 -0.41 -18.30
N GLU A 141 13.27 0.13 -19.50
CA GLU A 141 14.59 0.04 -20.16
C GLU A 141 15.70 0.68 -19.33
N ARG A 142 15.42 1.87 -18.77
CA ARG A 142 16.36 2.59 -17.91
C ARG A 142 16.55 1.88 -16.56
N GLY A 143 15.46 1.36 -15.98
CA GLY A 143 15.51 0.61 -14.73
C GLY A 143 16.38 -0.65 -14.84
N LEU A 144 16.21 -1.41 -15.92
CA LEU A 144 17.03 -2.61 -16.18
C LEU A 144 18.52 -2.27 -16.35
N ALA A 145 18.83 -1.16 -17.01
CA ALA A 145 20.22 -0.70 -17.14
C ALA A 145 20.81 -0.26 -15.80
N ILE A 146 20.04 0.40 -14.94
CA ILE A 146 20.45 0.74 -13.57
C ILE A 146 20.72 -0.53 -12.75
N GLN A 147 19.84 -1.53 -12.83
CA GLN A 147 20.02 -2.82 -12.14
C GLN A 147 21.28 -3.56 -12.61
N THR A 148 21.63 -3.46 -13.90
CA THR A 148 22.76 -4.20 -14.50
C THR A 148 24.10 -3.46 -14.34
N PHE A 149 24.11 -2.15 -14.57
CA PHE A 149 25.34 -1.34 -14.71
C PHE A 149 25.50 -0.28 -13.60
N GLY A 150 24.50 -0.12 -12.72
CA GLY A 150 24.51 0.91 -11.68
C GLY A 150 24.60 2.32 -12.27
N ASP A 151 25.46 3.15 -11.70
CA ASP A 151 25.70 4.54 -12.14
C ASP A 151 26.25 4.64 -13.59
N GLN A 152 26.84 3.57 -14.12
CA GLN A 152 27.39 3.54 -15.48
C GLN A 152 26.38 3.03 -16.52
N HIS A 153 25.09 3.21 -16.27
CA HIS A 153 23.99 2.74 -17.13
C HIS A 153 23.92 3.39 -18.53
N GLY A 154 24.75 4.39 -18.82
CA GLY A 154 24.87 4.98 -20.17
C GLY A 154 23.71 5.88 -20.62
N PHE A 155 22.77 6.18 -19.73
CA PHE A 155 21.68 7.14 -19.99
C PHE A 155 22.06 8.54 -19.50
N PRO A 156 21.43 9.60 -20.02
CA PRO A 156 21.73 10.97 -19.58
C PRO A 156 21.48 11.14 -18.07
N PRO A 157 22.41 11.77 -17.34
CA PRO A 157 22.26 11.99 -15.91
C PRO A 157 21.12 12.98 -15.64
N ILE A 158 20.39 12.74 -14.56
CA ILE A 158 19.26 13.57 -14.15
C ILE A 158 19.75 14.66 -13.19
N LYS A 159 19.11 15.83 -13.24
CA LYS A 159 19.50 16.99 -12.43
C LYS A 159 19.37 16.68 -10.93
N SER A 160 20.42 16.97 -10.18
CA SER A 160 20.43 16.92 -8.71
C SER A 160 19.55 18.00 -8.10
N VAL A 161 19.01 17.72 -6.92
CA VAL A 161 18.13 18.63 -6.17
C VAL A 161 18.83 19.05 -4.87
N LYS A 162 18.61 20.28 -4.45
CA LYS A 162 19.08 20.80 -3.15
C LYS A 162 17.92 20.74 -2.16
N VAL A 163 18.16 20.14 -1.01
CA VAL A 163 17.24 20.04 0.14
C VAL A 163 17.86 20.82 1.29
N PRO A 164 17.11 21.70 1.97
CA PRO A 164 17.64 22.43 3.12
C PRO A 164 17.99 21.46 4.26
N LEU A 165 19.17 21.63 4.85
CA LEU A 165 19.65 20.87 6.01
C LEU A 165 20.13 21.88 7.07
N GLY A 166 19.19 22.46 7.80
CA GLY A 166 19.46 23.57 8.72
C GLY A 166 20.07 24.78 8.00
N THR A 167 21.35 25.04 8.24
CA THR A 167 22.12 26.13 7.58
C THR A 167 22.74 25.73 6.25
N ASP A 168 22.90 24.42 6.01
CA ASP A 168 23.57 23.86 4.85
C ASP A 168 22.54 23.30 3.85
N PHE A 169 23.00 22.86 2.66
CA PHE A 169 22.13 22.21 1.68
C PHE A 169 22.61 20.79 1.38
N LEU A 170 21.71 19.82 1.52
CA LEU A 170 21.91 18.45 1.04
C LEU A 170 21.65 18.40 -0.47
N ILE A 171 22.66 18.01 -1.24
CA ILE A 171 22.54 17.76 -2.68
C ILE A 171 22.23 16.29 -2.87
N VAL A 172 21.00 16.02 -3.33
CA VAL A 172 20.53 14.70 -3.70
C VAL A 172 20.76 14.49 -5.21
N PRO A 173 21.68 13.60 -5.62
CA PRO A 173 21.94 13.33 -7.02
C PRO A 173 20.72 12.78 -7.76
N GLY A 174 20.63 13.05 -9.06
CA GLY A 174 19.58 12.48 -9.92
C GLY A 174 19.53 10.95 -9.89
N PHE A 175 20.70 10.30 -9.86
CA PHE A 175 20.83 8.85 -9.80
C PHE A 175 20.17 8.26 -8.53
N VAL A 176 20.34 8.89 -7.36
CA VAL A 176 19.72 8.45 -6.10
C VAL A 176 18.19 8.43 -6.21
N ARG A 177 17.63 9.43 -6.90
CA ARG A 177 16.17 9.63 -7.02
C ARG A 177 15.50 8.60 -7.93
N GLU A 178 16.20 8.07 -8.93
CA GLU A 178 15.69 7.02 -9.81
C GLU A 178 16.02 5.61 -9.32
N ALA A 179 17.27 5.39 -8.89
CA ALA A 179 17.76 4.07 -8.50
C ALA A 179 17.08 3.58 -7.22
N ALA A 180 16.66 4.49 -6.33
CA ALA A 180 15.92 4.11 -5.13
C ALA A 180 14.59 3.42 -5.45
N CYS A 181 13.90 3.85 -6.51
CA CYS A 181 12.62 3.26 -6.91
C CYS A 181 12.74 1.86 -7.51
N GLU A 182 13.95 1.39 -7.86
CA GLU A 182 14.14 0.04 -8.39
C GLU A 182 13.86 -1.06 -7.37
N VAL A 183 13.86 -0.74 -6.07
CA VAL A 183 13.48 -1.66 -4.96
C VAL A 183 12.11 -2.31 -5.17
N PHE A 184 11.18 -1.63 -5.86
CA PHE A 184 9.84 -2.17 -6.13
C PHE A 184 9.82 -3.21 -7.27
N PHE A 185 10.81 -3.19 -8.15
CA PHE A 185 10.81 -3.91 -9.43
C PHE A 185 12.00 -4.87 -9.60
N GLU A 186 13.07 -4.72 -8.81
CA GLU A 186 14.20 -5.63 -8.81
C GLU A 186 13.79 -7.02 -8.31
N ASN A 187 14.37 -8.06 -8.90
CA ASN A 187 14.18 -9.43 -8.42
C ASN A 187 15.22 -9.68 -7.33
N SER A 188 14.82 -9.56 -6.07
CA SER A 188 15.62 -10.02 -4.94
C SER A 188 15.33 -11.48 -4.65
N ASP A 189 16.34 -12.23 -4.20
CA ASP A 189 16.18 -13.64 -3.82
C ASP A 189 15.24 -13.83 -2.61
N ASP A 190 15.18 -12.83 -1.73
CA ASP A 190 14.45 -12.89 -0.45
C ASP A 190 12.99 -12.46 -0.55
N ASP A 191 12.64 -11.60 -1.51
CA ASP A 191 11.33 -10.95 -1.59
C ASP A 191 10.82 -10.90 -3.03
N SER A 192 9.51 -11.15 -3.19
CA SER A 192 8.84 -11.06 -4.48
C SER A 192 8.61 -9.59 -4.86
N SER A 193 9.03 -9.22 -6.06
CA SER A 193 8.74 -7.91 -6.67
C SER A 193 7.24 -7.68 -6.87
N LEU A 194 6.83 -6.42 -7.05
CA LEU A 194 5.41 -6.07 -7.21
C LEU A 194 4.75 -6.82 -8.38
N GLN A 195 5.44 -6.93 -9.52
CA GLN A 195 4.92 -7.66 -10.68
C GLN A 195 4.76 -9.16 -10.40
N GLN A 196 5.68 -9.76 -9.63
CA GLN A 196 5.62 -11.18 -9.28
C GLN A 196 4.46 -11.46 -8.31
N ILE A 197 4.25 -10.61 -7.31
CA ILE A 197 3.11 -10.70 -6.39
C ILE A 197 1.80 -10.68 -7.18
N ILE A 198 1.64 -9.70 -8.08
CA ILE A 198 0.44 -9.54 -8.91
C ILE A 198 0.23 -10.74 -9.83
N HIS A 199 1.30 -11.30 -10.41
CA HIS A 199 1.17 -12.49 -11.24
C HIS A 199 0.80 -13.73 -10.41
N SER A 200 1.48 -13.96 -9.28
CA SER A 200 1.23 -15.10 -8.38
C SER A 200 -0.20 -15.11 -7.85
N ILE A 201 -0.71 -13.94 -7.41
CA ILE A 201 -2.08 -13.86 -6.90
C ILE A 201 -3.12 -14.15 -7.98
N VAL A 202 -2.89 -13.67 -9.21
CA VAL A 202 -3.78 -13.96 -10.34
C VAL A 202 -3.71 -15.44 -10.73
N GLU A 203 -2.54 -16.09 -10.59
CA GLU A 203 -2.43 -17.54 -10.79
C GLU A 203 -3.16 -18.35 -9.72
N LYS A 204 -3.19 -17.87 -8.46
CA LYS A 204 -3.99 -18.46 -7.38
C LYS A 204 -5.50 -18.31 -7.61
N CYS A 205 -5.92 -17.27 -8.34
CA CYS A 205 -7.34 -17.06 -8.65
C CYS A 205 -7.93 -18.13 -9.60
N PRO A 206 -9.24 -18.43 -9.48
CA PRO A 206 -9.97 -19.25 -10.45
C PRO A 206 -9.83 -18.73 -11.88
N LEU A 207 -9.82 -19.64 -12.86
CA LEU A 207 -9.56 -19.33 -14.28
C LEU A 207 -10.42 -18.20 -14.84
N ASP A 208 -11.70 -18.13 -14.44
CA ASP A 208 -12.65 -17.15 -14.95
C ASP A 208 -12.36 -15.73 -14.44
N LEU A 209 -11.80 -15.60 -13.24
CA LEU A 209 -11.48 -14.31 -12.62
C LEU A 209 -10.15 -13.73 -13.13
N ARG A 210 -9.24 -14.55 -13.66
CA ARG A 210 -7.87 -14.09 -14.01
C ARG A 210 -7.85 -12.92 -14.99
N LYS A 211 -8.67 -12.98 -16.04
CA LYS A 211 -8.83 -11.89 -17.02
C LYS A 211 -9.38 -10.62 -16.38
N LEU A 212 -10.33 -10.77 -15.46
CA LEU A 212 -10.99 -9.66 -14.78
C LEU A 212 -10.01 -8.97 -13.84
N MET A 213 -9.20 -9.73 -13.09
CA MET A 213 -8.22 -9.18 -12.15
C MET A 213 -7.15 -8.33 -12.85
N PHE A 214 -6.62 -8.75 -14.01
CA PHE A 214 -5.69 -7.90 -14.78
C PHE A 214 -6.33 -6.63 -15.35
N LYS A 215 -7.62 -6.68 -15.70
CA LYS A 215 -8.38 -5.52 -16.20
C LYS A 215 -8.83 -4.58 -15.08
N SER A 216 -8.67 -4.99 -13.83
CA SER A 216 -9.32 -4.38 -12.69
C SER A 216 -8.34 -4.31 -11.51
N ILE A 217 -7.19 -3.67 -11.72
CA ILE A 217 -6.20 -3.49 -10.66
C ILE A 217 -6.45 -2.17 -9.95
N LEU A 218 -6.53 -2.22 -8.63
CA LEU A 218 -6.65 -1.05 -7.78
C LEU A 218 -5.40 -0.95 -6.91
N LEU A 219 -4.65 0.14 -7.05
CA LEU A 219 -3.49 0.40 -6.21
C LEU A 219 -3.89 1.35 -5.08
N ILE A 220 -3.50 1.00 -3.85
CA ILE A 220 -3.65 1.84 -2.67
C ILE A 220 -2.32 1.96 -1.93
N GLY A 221 -2.22 2.97 -1.08
CA GLY A 221 -1.03 3.24 -0.27
C GLY A 221 -0.17 4.40 -0.79
N GLY A 222 0.64 4.97 0.11
CA GLY A 222 1.39 6.20 -0.15
C GLY A 222 2.48 6.06 -1.22
N SER A 223 3.14 4.91 -1.29
CA SER A 223 4.23 4.64 -2.24
C SER A 223 3.77 4.66 -3.71
N THR A 224 2.48 4.40 -3.95
CA THR A 224 1.91 4.37 -5.30
C THR A 224 1.80 5.75 -5.95
N LEU A 225 1.92 6.82 -5.14
CA LEU A 225 1.87 8.21 -5.59
C LEU A 225 3.16 8.68 -6.29
N ILE A 226 4.23 7.88 -6.23
CA ILE A 226 5.51 8.21 -6.86
C ILE A 226 5.31 8.41 -8.37
N PRO A 227 5.82 9.52 -8.95
CA PRO A 227 5.70 9.79 -10.38
C PRO A 227 6.27 8.63 -11.23
N GLY A 228 5.49 8.17 -12.21
CA GLY A 228 5.89 7.07 -13.11
C GLY A 228 5.67 5.67 -12.56
N PHE A 229 5.23 5.51 -11.31
CA PHE A 229 5.02 4.20 -10.67
C PHE A 229 4.04 3.33 -11.45
N LEU A 230 2.87 3.88 -11.80
CA LEU A 230 1.83 3.16 -12.54
C LEU A 230 2.28 2.71 -13.93
N SER A 231 2.94 3.59 -14.69
CA SER A 231 3.42 3.27 -16.04
C SER A 231 4.48 2.18 -15.99
N ARG A 232 5.43 2.29 -15.06
CA ARG A 232 6.46 1.28 -14.88
C ARG A 232 5.87 -0.07 -14.47
N LEU A 233 4.99 -0.09 -13.48
CA LEU A 233 4.32 -1.31 -13.03
C LEU A 233 3.51 -1.97 -14.17
N LYS A 234 2.85 -1.16 -15.01
CA LYS A 234 2.13 -1.67 -16.18
C LYS A 234 3.06 -2.40 -17.14
N GLU A 235 4.20 -1.81 -17.47
CA GLU A 235 5.20 -2.39 -18.36
C GLU A 235 5.75 -3.70 -17.79
N GLU A 236 6.05 -3.72 -16.48
CA GLU A 236 6.52 -4.92 -15.77
C GLU A 236 5.51 -6.06 -15.80
N ILE A 237 4.24 -5.80 -15.48
CA ILE A 237 3.17 -6.81 -15.51
C ILE A 237 2.97 -7.36 -16.93
N VAL A 238 2.94 -6.48 -17.93
CA VAL A 238 2.73 -6.87 -19.33
C VAL A 238 3.89 -7.74 -19.83
N GLU A 239 5.13 -7.38 -19.50
CA GLU A 239 6.29 -8.16 -19.92
C GLU A 239 6.38 -9.50 -19.20
N LEU A 240 6.12 -9.52 -17.88
CA LEU A 240 6.07 -10.77 -17.12
C LEU A 240 4.99 -11.71 -17.69
N ALA A 241 3.82 -11.19 -18.04
CA ALA A 241 2.74 -11.98 -18.64
C ALA A 241 3.08 -12.52 -20.04
N LYS A 242 3.95 -11.86 -20.82
CA LYS A 242 4.46 -12.41 -22.09
C LYS A 242 5.48 -13.51 -21.87
N SER A 243 6.36 -13.35 -20.88
CA SER A 243 7.44 -14.29 -20.60
C SER A 243 6.97 -15.58 -19.91
N SER A 244 5.83 -15.53 -19.21
CA SER A 244 5.25 -16.68 -18.52
C SER A 244 4.76 -17.73 -19.53
N VAL A 245 5.32 -18.95 -19.43
CA VAL A 245 4.97 -20.14 -20.21
C VAL A 245 3.55 -20.65 -19.87
N SER A 246 2.98 -20.18 -18.76
CA SER A 246 1.67 -20.57 -18.27
C SER A 246 0.56 -20.17 -19.25
N LYS A 247 -0.55 -20.93 -19.26
CA LYS A 247 -1.74 -20.73 -20.14
C LYS A 247 -2.47 -19.38 -19.91
N THR A 248 -1.86 -18.46 -19.17
CA THR A 248 -2.26 -17.08 -18.92
C THR A 248 -1.97 -16.18 -20.12
N ARG A 249 -2.28 -16.63 -21.35
CA ARG A 249 -2.35 -15.81 -22.59
C ARG A 249 -3.48 -14.75 -22.54
N GLN A 250 -3.78 -14.25 -21.36
CA GLN A 250 -5.02 -13.56 -21.01
C GLN A 250 -4.77 -12.13 -20.53
N CYS A 251 -3.51 -11.71 -20.41
CA CYS A 251 -3.13 -10.33 -20.15
C CYS A 251 -3.06 -9.54 -21.47
N GLU A 252 -4.20 -9.37 -22.15
CA GLU A 252 -4.28 -8.51 -23.34
C GLU A 252 -4.35 -7.02 -22.96
N SER A 253 -4.82 -6.71 -21.75
CA SER A 253 -5.01 -5.35 -21.28
C SER A 253 -4.94 -5.25 -19.76
N VAL A 254 -3.90 -4.60 -19.25
CA VAL A 254 -3.81 -4.15 -17.85
C VAL A 254 -4.46 -2.78 -17.72
N ARG A 255 -5.40 -2.65 -16.79
CA ARG A 255 -6.05 -1.37 -16.47
C ARG A 255 -6.03 -1.14 -14.96
N PHE A 256 -5.69 0.08 -14.60
CA PHE A 256 -5.74 0.58 -13.23
C PHE A 256 -6.97 1.46 -13.05
N TYR A 257 -7.69 1.28 -11.94
CA TYR A 257 -8.70 2.25 -11.54
C TYR A 257 -8.03 3.47 -10.91
N ARG A 258 -8.39 4.64 -11.42
CA ARG A 258 -7.92 5.92 -10.91
C ARG A 258 -8.99 6.98 -11.10
N PHE A 259 -9.12 7.89 -10.15
CA PHE A 259 -9.89 9.12 -10.38
C PHE A 259 -9.13 10.03 -11.34
N PRO A 260 -9.80 10.58 -12.38
CA PRO A 260 -9.14 11.51 -13.28
C PRO A 260 -8.70 12.76 -12.50
N ASN A 261 -7.45 13.19 -12.72
CA ASN A 261 -6.85 14.41 -12.17
C ASN A 261 -6.74 14.48 -10.63
N GLN A 262 -6.84 13.35 -9.91
CA GLN A 262 -6.69 13.31 -8.46
C GLN A 262 -5.81 12.14 -8.03
N ALA A 263 -4.90 12.40 -7.10
CA ALA A 263 -4.00 11.40 -6.52
C ALA A 263 -4.49 11.05 -5.12
N ASN A 264 -5.47 10.14 -5.06
CA ASN A 264 -6.20 9.79 -3.84
C ASN A 264 -5.81 8.40 -3.31
N GLU A 265 -4.83 7.74 -3.93
CA GLU A 265 -4.46 6.35 -3.66
C GLU A 265 -4.00 6.13 -2.20
N SER A 266 -3.41 7.14 -1.57
CA SER A 266 -2.96 7.08 -0.17
C SER A 266 -4.09 7.07 0.85
N TYR A 267 -5.25 7.65 0.54
CA TYR A 267 -6.39 7.74 1.46
C TYR A 267 -7.69 7.17 0.87
N LEU A 268 -7.59 6.39 -0.20
CA LEU A 268 -8.74 5.79 -0.87
C LEU A 268 -9.53 4.85 0.05
N ALA A 269 -8.84 4.05 0.86
CA ALA A 269 -9.46 3.20 1.87
C ALA A 269 -10.27 4.03 2.88
N TRP A 270 -9.81 5.24 3.21
CA TRP A 270 -10.54 6.15 4.08
C TRP A 270 -11.78 6.75 3.40
N ILE A 271 -11.69 7.13 2.11
CA ILE A 271 -12.85 7.58 1.32
C ILE A 271 -13.92 6.49 1.30
N GLY A 272 -13.53 5.25 0.99
CA GLY A 272 -14.44 4.10 0.99
C GLY A 272 -15.07 3.83 2.35
N GLY A 273 -14.28 3.91 3.43
CA GLY A 273 -14.77 3.80 4.80
C GLY A 273 -15.75 4.91 5.17
N SER A 274 -15.53 6.14 4.68
CA SER A 274 -16.45 7.28 4.86
C SER A 274 -17.77 7.07 4.11
N MET A 275 -17.72 6.54 2.89
CA MET A 275 -18.91 6.16 2.11
C MET A 275 -19.71 5.09 2.83
N LEU A 276 -19.06 4.01 3.28
CA LEU A 276 -19.69 2.93 4.04
C LEU A 276 -20.26 3.40 5.37
N GLY A 277 -19.54 4.24 6.10
CA GLY A 277 -19.99 4.79 7.38
C GLY A 277 -21.20 5.73 7.24
N SER A 278 -21.39 6.31 6.06
CA SER A 278 -22.57 7.12 5.74
C SER A 278 -23.82 6.29 5.45
N LEU A 279 -23.64 5.01 5.09
CA LEU A 279 -24.75 4.07 4.89
C LEU A 279 -25.21 3.53 6.25
N GLN A 280 -26.51 3.67 6.57
CA GLN A 280 -27.03 3.29 7.88
C GLN A 280 -27.07 1.76 8.08
N GLU A 281 -27.44 1.01 7.04
CA GLU A 281 -27.73 -0.42 7.11
C GLU A 281 -26.48 -1.27 7.39
N PRO A 282 -25.33 -1.14 6.68
CA PRO A 282 -24.14 -1.92 6.97
C PRO A 282 -23.60 -1.68 8.38
N VAL A 283 -23.66 -0.42 8.84
CA VAL A 283 -23.20 -0.02 10.17
C VAL A 283 -24.11 -0.59 11.25
N GLN A 284 -25.43 -0.61 11.06
CA GLN A 284 -26.35 -1.16 12.05
C GLN A 284 -26.21 -2.67 12.21
N VAL A 285 -26.04 -3.41 11.11
CA VAL A 285 -26.03 -4.88 11.14
C VAL A 285 -24.68 -5.44 11.58
N ARG A 286 -23.56 -4.81 11.16
CA ARG A 286 -22.21 -5.37 11.37
C ARG A 286 -21.42 -4.73 12.53
N SER A 287 -21.89 -3.61 13.08
CA SER A 287 -21.17 -2.96 14.19
C SER A 287 -21.37 -3.68 15.52
N VAL A 288 -20.33 -3.69 16.35
CA VAL A 288 -20.42 -4.15 17.73
C VAL A 288 -20.91 -2.99 18.58
N SER A 289 -22.08 -3.16 19.20
CA SER A 289 -22.64 -2.19 20.12
C SER A 289 -21.93 -2.21 21.46
N ARG A 290 -21.95 -1.09 22.17
CA ARG A 290 -21.44 -1.01 23.54
C ARG A 290 -22.12 -2.00 24.48
N GLU A 291 -23.42 -2.19 24.35
CA GLU A 291 -24.20 -3.11 25.19
C GLU A 291 -23.77 -4.56 24.97
N THR A 292 -23.62 -4.97 23.70
CA THR A 292 -23.13 -6.30 23.33
C THR A 292 -21.72 -6.52 23.87
N TRP A 293 -20.83 -5.54 23.69
CA TRP A 293 -19.45 -5.63 24.18
C TRP A 293 -19.36 -5.78 25.71
N MET A 294 -20.13 -4.99 26.46
CA MET A 294 -20.13 -5.07 27.94
C MET A 294 -20.67 -6.41 28.45
N LYS A 295 -21.55 -7.06 27.69
CA LYS A 295 -22.12 -8.37 28.07
C LYS A 295 -21.19 -9.52 27.71
N GLU A 296 -20.65 -9.53 26.50
CA GLU A 296 -20.00 -10.71 25.91
C GLU A 296 -18.48 -10.58 25.86
N HIS A 297 -17.93 -9.37 25.74
CA HIS A 297 -16.50 -9.09 25.51
C HIS A 297 -15.91 -9.87 24.32
N ILE A 298 -16.76 -10.21 23.35
CA ILE A 298 -16.40 -10.92 22.12
C ILE A 298 -16.43 -9.93 20.96
N LEU A 299 -15.36 -9.93 20.18
CA LEU A 299 -15.29 -9.24 18.90
C LEU A 299 -15.20 -10.33 17.83
N PRO A 300 -16.20 -10.49 16.95
CA PRO A 300 -16.12 -11.45 15.86
C PRO A 300 -14.99 -11.06 14.90
N ASP A 301 -14.12 -12.03 14.63
CA ASP A 301 -13.04 -11.94 13.67
C ASP A 301 -13.28 -12.88 12.49
N TRP A 302 -12.73 -12.57 11.31
CA TRP A 302 -12.87 -13.40 10.11
C TRP A 302 -12.35 -14.83 10.36
N THR A 303 -11.39 -15.00 11.27
CA THR A 303 -10.90 -16.30 11.75
C THR A 303 -11.96 -17.11 12.49
N ASP A 304 -12.85 -16.45 13.24
CA ASP A 304 -13.99 -17.10 13.90
C ASP A 304 -15.00 -17.66 12.89
N TYR A 305 -15.14 -17.02 11.73
CA TYR A 305 -16.00 -17.52 10.65
C TYR A 305 -15.45 -18.81 10.04
N VAL A 306 -14.13 -18.94 9.92
CA VAL A 306 -13.48 -20.15 9.41
C VAL A 306 -13.53 -21.27 10.45
N ALA A 307 -13.34 -20.95 11.73
CA ALA A 307 -13.31 -21.93 12.81
C ALA A 307 -14.71 -22.44 13.22
N TYR A 308 -15.74 -21.59 13.15
CA TYR A 308 -17.07 -21.88 13.71
C TYR A 308 -18.22 -21.80 12.70
N GLY A 309 -17.96 -21.43 11.44
CA GLY A 309 -18.97 -21.44 10.36
C GLY A 309 -20.17 -20.53 10.59
N ILE A 310 -20.04 -19.50 11.46
CA ILE A 310 -21.16 -18.63 11.85
C ILE A 310 -21.48 -17.68 10.69
N PRO A 311 -22.65 -17.73 10.04
CA PRO A 311 -22.98 -16.80 8.96
C PRO A 311 -23.12 -15.37 9.50
N CYS A 312 -22.76 -14.39 8.68
CA CYS A 312 -23.00 -12.99 8.98
C CYS A 312 -24.53 -12.74 9.00
N GLY A 313 -25.06 -12.40 10.18
CA GLY A 313 -26.49 -12.15 10.39
C GLY A 313 -27.26 -13.43 10.72
N LYS A 314 -27.74 -13.53 11.97
CA LYS A 314 -29.00 -14.23 12.19
C LYS A 314 -30.05 -13.41 11.45
N SER A 315 -30.46 -13.83 10.26
CA SER A 315 -31.75 -13.41 9.73
C SER A 315 -32.79 -13.76 10.81
N GLU A 316 -33.63 -12.80 11.20
CA GLU A 316 -34.77 -13.00 12.12
C GLU A 316 -35.86 -13.94 11.56
N LEU A 317 -35.50 -14.90 10.72
CA LEU A 317 -36.42 -15.81 10.04
C LEU A 317 -36.49 -17.21 10.67
N ASP A 318 -35.67 -17.52 11.68
CA ASP A 318 -35.83 -18.75 12.46
C ASP A 318 -36.23 -18.39 13.91
N ARG A 319 -37.53 -18.15 14.09
CA ARG A 319 -38.25 -18.38 15.35
C ARG A 319 -38.93 -19.73 15.31
#